data_AF-A0A3M2RXS9-F1
#
_entry.id   AF-A0A3M2RXS9-F1
#
_cell.length_a   1.000
_cell.length_b   1.000
_cell.length_c   1.000
_cell.angle_alpha   90.00
_cell.angle_beta   90.00
_cell.angle_gamma   90.00
#
_symmetry.space_group_name_H-M   'P 1'
#
loop_
_entity.id
_entity.type
_entity.pdbx_description
1 polymer ?
#
loop_
_entity_poly.entity_id
_entity_poly.type
_entity_poly.pdbx_seq_one_letter_code
_entity_poly.pdbx_strand_id
1 'polypeptide(L)'
;MATNPEQEQCQVHTRRITLQLSAHSSSDYRHKYRDFRMGDKYPYITKEDLVDKGEFHRKHRDLSIKYVQDTHPEVVSHQYMAYQPPEMDRFRSTEPLRFDFRKPLFRWSGVVPGSVDTQQVLPKVNIVEALVIRRQFYRNISSDALIKLLRESFLSLETFRDERWLGSNYFNKILCSPENVIDALPPKLQRLHIYQDADSDFSLPRVHSIAGAQSMRKFATLSELKELSIAPDTDGWGFLLDFLPIVRRPLDTLPVFKLRRLALDCATLREPEVSFERLVLVRTLRAAAAAASRMPRLETMELWRATPSSATLFRYSTKNLESKITWRINWKHARGDQLWQGKLRKD
;
A
#
# COMPACT_ATOMS: atom_id res chain seq x y z
N MET A 1 37.35 -3.46 -55.09
CA MET A 1 37.51 -3.73 -53.65
C MET A 1 37.82 -2.41 -52.97
N ALA A 2 36.82 -1.77 -52.39
CA ALA A 2 36.99 -0.62 -51.51
C ALA A 2 35.88 -0.70 -50.46
N THR A 3 36.28 -0.44 -49.23
CA THR A 3 35.71 -0.81 -47.94
C THR A 3 34.40 -0.09 -47.60
N ASN A 4 33.46 -0.85 -47.01
CA ASN A 4 32.25 -0.35 -46.34
C ASN A 4 32.61 0.64 -45.22
N PRO A 5 31.97 1.81 -45.12
CA PRO A 5 31.96 2.57 -43.88
C PRO A 5 30.92 1.99 -42.92
N GLU A 6 31.36 1.87 -41.69
CA GLU A 6 30.71 1.24 -40.56
C GLU A 6 29.35 1.87 -40.24
N GLN A 7 28.39 1.01 -39.92
CA GLN A 7 27.16 1.37 -39.25
C GLN A 7 27.51 1.90 -37.85
N GLU A 8 27.60 3.22 -37.70
CA GLU A 8 27.52 3.87 -36.40
C GLU A 8 26.17 3.52 -35.76
N GLN A 9 26.18 2.49 -34.91
CA GLN A 9 25.11 2.23 -33.98
C GLN A 9 24.97 3.44 -33.06
N CYS A 10 24.01 4.30 -33.35
CA CYS A 10 23.46 5.26 -32.41
C CYS A 10 22.97 4.49 -31.18
N GLN A 11 23.82 4.33 -30.17
CA GLN A 11 23.41 3.93 -28.83
C GLN A 11 22.55 5.06 -28.25
N VAL A 12 21.26 5.03 -28.56
CA VAL A 12 20.27 5.84 -27.88
C VAL A 12 20.25 5.36 -26.43
N HIS A 13 21.03 6.02 -25.58
CA HIS A 13 20.91 5.93 -24.13
C HIS A 13 19.49 6.34 -23.77
N THR A 14 18.60 5.36 -23.70
CA THR A 14 17.18 5.60 -23.43
C THR A 14 17.09 5.97 -21.96
N ARG A 15 17.02 7.28 -21.69
CA ARG A 15 16.99 7.86 -20.35
C ARG A 15 15.78 7.32 -19.61
N ARG A 16 15.99 6.42 -18.65
CA ARG A 16 14.89 5.84 -17.86
C ARG A 16 14.23 6.91 -17.00
N ILE A 17 12.91 6.82 -16.82
CA ILE A 17 12.12 7.83 -16.09
C ILE A 17 11.29 7.21 -14.95
N THR A 18 11.07 8.04 -13.93
CA THR A 18 10.03 7.81 -12.93
C THR A 18 8.76 8.54 -13.35
N LEU A 19 7.69 7.79 -13.61
CA LEU A 19 6.37 8.32 -13.89
C LEU A 19 5.59 8.47 -12.58
N GLN A 20 5.12 9.68 -12.31
CA GLN A 20 4.24 9.96 -11.17
C GLN A 20 2.82 10.19 -11.68
N LEU A 21 1.87 9.41 -11.15
CA LEU A 21 0.45 9.54 -11.48
C LEU A 21 -0.33 10.02 -10.26
N SER A 22 -1.23 10.96 -10.50
CA SER A 22 -2.26 11.35 -9.54
C SER A 22 -3.57 11.53 -10.29
N ALA A 23 -4.68 11.29 -9.60
CA ALA A 23 -6.02 11.51 -10.12
C ALA A 23 -6.66 12.61 -9.27
N HIS A 24 -7.00 13.75 -9.88
CA HIS A 24 -7.65 14.84 -9.18
C HIS A 24 -8.45 15.72 -10.14
N SER A 25 -9.45 16.39 -9.61
CA SER A 25 -10.12 17.52 -10.24
C SER A 25 -9.49 18.83 -9.76
N SER A 26 -9.51 19.87 -10.59
CA SER A 26 -9.09 21.21 -10.17
C SER A 26 -9.97 21.79 -9.05
N SER A 27 -11.14 21.20 -8.81
CA SER A 27 -11.98 21.54 -7.67
C SER A 27 -11.56 20.87 -6.36
N ASP A 28 -10.75 19.80 -6.39
CA ASP A 28 -10.45 18.99 -5.20
C ASP A 28 -9.67 19.84 -4.16
N TYR A 29 -8.78 20.73 -4.59
CA TYR A 29 -8.08 21.68 -3.70
C TYR A 29 -8.91 22.92 -3.33
N ARG A 30 -10.03 23.17 -4.01
CA ARG A 30 -10.94 24.31 -3.78
C ARG A 30 -12.21 23.92 -3.04
N HIS A 31 -12.33 22.66 -2.63
CA HIS A 31 -13.53 22.12 -2.01
C HIS A 31 -13.79 22.75 -0.62
N LYS A 32 -15.05 22.80 -0.19
CA LYS A 32 -15.43 23.28 1.15
C LYS A 32 -14.75 22.47 2.26
N TYR A 33 -14.47 21.20 1.98
CA TYR A 33 -13.62 20.36 2.82
C TYR A 33 -12.16 20.55 2.43
N ARG A 34 -11.36 21.16 3.32
CA ARG A 34 -9.94 21.42 3.11
C ARG A 34 -9.10 20.43 3.91
N ASP A 35 -8.65 19.38 3.25
CA ASP A 35 -7.56 18.57 3.77
C ASP A 35 -6.22 19.26 3.46
N PHE A 36 -5.51 19.66 4.51
CA PHE A 36 -4.20 20.32 4.38
C PHE A 36 -3.17 19.47 3.62
N ARG A 37 -3.36 18.14 3.59
CA ARG A 37 -2.50 17.18 2.89
C ARG A 37 -2.60 17.29 1.35
N MET A 38 -3.63 17.97 0.84
CA MET A 38 -3.84 18.16 -0.60
C MET A 38 -3.09 19.36 -1.19
N GLY A 39 -2.48 20.20 -0.35
CA GLY A 39 -1.78 21.39 -0.82
C GLY A 39 -0.57 21.04 -1.69
N ASP A 40 -0.36 21.78 -2.78
CA ASP A 40 0.74 21.57 -3.73
C ASP A 40 2.14 21.61 -3.08
N LYS A 41 2.26 22.28 -1.93
CA LYS A 41 3.50 22.40 -1.16
C LYS A 41 3.61 21.41 0.00
N TYR A 42 2.62 20.54 0.20
CA TYR A 42 2.67 19.57 1.29
C TYR A 42 3.75 18.52 0.98
N PRO A 43 4.86 18.49 1.75
CA PRO A 43 6.05 17.73 1.40
C PRO A 43 5.96 16.27 1.82
N TYR A 44 4.75 15.70 1.79
CA TYR A 44 4.42 14.28 2.05
C TYR A 44 4.95 13.76 3.39
N ILE A 45 4.08 13.71 4.42
CA ILE A 45 4.37 13.13 5.75
C ILE A 45 5.72 13.60 6.28
N THR A 46 5.75 14.81 6.82
CA THR A 46 6.89 15.29 7.60
C THR A 46 7.01 14.52 8.91
N LYS A 47 8.12 14.72 9.65
CA LYS A 47 8.25 14.13 10.99
C LYS A 47 7.08 14.58 11.89
N GLU A 48 6.59 15.79 11.70
CA GLU A 48 5.48 16.36 12.45
C GLU A 48 4.16 15.61 12.19
N ASP A 49 3.93 15.10 10.98
CA ASP A 49 2.79 14.24 10.64
C ASP A 49 2.81 12.87 11.34
N LEU A 50 3.97 12.45 11.86
CA LEU A 50 4.18 11.19 12.58
C LEU A 50 4.06 11.31 14.10
N VAL A 51 4.17 12.53 14.65
CA VAL A 51 4.34 12.75 16.10
C VAL A 51 2.99 12.95 16.81
N ASP A 52 2.01 13.57 16.17
CA ASP A 52 0.66 13.65 16.73
C ASP A 52 -0.40 13.91 15.65
N LYS A 53 -0.82 12.83 14.97
CA LYS A 53 -1.95 12.89 14.04
C LYS A 53 -3.18 13.51 14.72
N GLY A 54 -3.45 13.19 15.98
CA GLY A 54 -4.69 13.60 16.65
C GLY A 54 -4.79 15.09 16.89
N GLU A 55 -3.75 15.72 17.44
CA GLU A 55 -3.77 17.17 17.72
C GLU A 55 -3.58 18.02 16.46
N PHE A 56 -2.69 17.62 15.55
CA PHE A 56 -2.48 18.33 14.29
C PHE A 56 -3.72 18.26 13.38
N HIS A 57 -4.36 17.09 13.26
CA HIS A 57 -5.62 16.95 12.53
C HIS A 57 -6.74 17.76 13.20
N ARG A 58 -6.84 17.76 14.54
CA ARG A 58 -7.80 18.60 15.26
C ARG A 58 -7.59 20.08 14.98
N LYS A 59 -6.35 20.57 15.07
CA LYS A 59 -6.03 21.98 14.79
C LYS A 59 -6.40 22.40 13.37
N HIS A 60 -6.07 21.57 12.37
CA HIS A 60 -6.44 21.86 10.98
C HIS A 60 -7.94 21.75 10.72
N ARG A 61 -8.63 20.81 11.37
CA ARG A 61 -10.09 20.70 11.35
C ARG A 61 -10.74 21.93 11.99
N ASP A 62 -10.24 22.37 13.14
CA ASP A 62 -10.82 23.52 13.85
C ASP A 62 -10.57 24.83 13.06
N LEU A 63 -9.42 24.96 12.38
CA LEU A 63 -9.14 26.03 11.42
C LEU A 63 -10.06 25.99 10.19
N SER A 64 -10.36 24.80 9.66
CA SER A 64 -11.26 24.65 8.52
C SER A 64 -12.71 24.94 8.91
N ILE A 65 -13.15 24.48 10.10
CA ILE A 65 -14.44 24.82 10.69
C ILE A 65 -14.56 26.34 10.86
N LYS A 66 -13.53 26.99 11.43
CA LYS A 66 -13.52 28.44 11.60
C LYS A 66 -13.61 29.18 10.27
N TYR A 67 -12.83 28.78 9.27
CA TYR A 67 -12.93 29.38 7.93
C TYR A 67 -14.33 29.23 7.32
N VAL A 68 -14.96 28.06 7.46
CA VAL A 68 -16.33 27.84 6.96
C VAL A 68 -17.33 28.71 7.73
N GLN A 69 -17.19 28.81 9.06
CA GLN A 69 -17.99 29.75 9.86
C GLN A 69 -17.84 31.19 9.39
N ASP A 70 -16.62 31.61 9.08
CA ASP A 70 -16.31 32.98 8.68
C ASP A 70 -16.74 33.28 7.23
N THR A 71 -16.72 32.29 6.33
CA THR A 71 -16.90 32.48 4.87
C THR A 71 -18.27 32.00 4.36
N HIS A 72 -18.87 31.03 5.05
CA HIS A 72 -20.11 30.35 4.69
C HIS A 72 -20.96 30.03 5.94
N PRO A 73 -21.36 31.06 6.72
CA PRO A 73 -22.06 30.88 8.00
C PRO A 73 -23.37 30.08 7.88
N GLU A 74 -24.01 30.10 6.71
CA GLU A 74 -25.21 29.35 6.38
C GLU A 74 -25.05 27.82 6.40
N VAL A 75 -23.82 27.30 6.33
CA VAL A 75 -23.51 25.87 6.23
C VAL A 75 -23.34 25.22 7.62
N VAL A 76 -23.27 26.01 8.70
CA VAL A 76 -22.84 25.55 10.04
C VAL A 76 -24.00 24.97 10.89
N SER A 77 -25.26 24.98 10.41
CA SER A 77 -26.39 24.46 11.19
C SER A 77 -26.40 22.93 11.25
N HIS A 78 -26.01 22.33 12.38
CA HIS A 78 -26.29 20.97 12.88
C HIS A 78 -26.09 19.75 11.96
N GLN A 79 -25.72 19.93 10.70
CA GLN A 79 -25.66 18.90 9.66
C GLN A 79 -24.22 18.42 9.39
N TYR A 80 -23.20 19.12 9.90
CA TYR A 80 -21.80 18.72 9.73
C TYR A 80 -21.45 17.32 10.29
N MET A 81 -22.24 16.78 11.22
CA MET A 81 -22.00 15.45 11.78
C MET A 81 -22.83 14.32 11.15
N ALA A 82 -23.85 14.62 10.36
CA ALA A 82 -24.79 13.61 9.83
C ALA A 82 -25.09 13.71 8.34
N TYR A 83 -24.73 14.81 7.67
CA TYR A 83 -24.90 14.96 6.23
C TYR A 83 -23.61 14.57 5.50
N GLN A 84 -23.68 13.51 4.70
CA GLN A 84 -22.80 13.35 3.55
C GLN A 84 -23.48 14.04 2.36
N PRO A 85 -23.24 15.32 2.08
CA PRO A 85 -23.84 15.93 0.89
C PRO A 85 -23.32 15.18 -0.35
N PRO A 86 -24.13 15.05 -1.42
CA PRO A 86 -23.72 14.46 -2.71
C PRO A 86 -22.42 15.06 -3.29
N GLU A 87 -22.08 16.28 -2.87
CA GLU A 87 -20.85 17.00 -3.21
C GLU A 87 -19.60 16.36 -2.59
N MET A 88 -19.71 15.78 -1.38
CA MET A 88 -18.61 15.03 -0.76
C MET A 88 -18.32 13.73 -1.52
N ASP A 89 -19.34 13.10 -2.11
CA ASP A 89 -19.18 11.92 -2.96
C ASP A 89 -18.39 12.22 -4.25
N ARG A 90 -18.55 13.43 -4.80
CA ARG A 90 -17.79 13.90 -5.96
C ARG A 90 -16.31 14.15 -5.61
N PHE A 91 -16.05 14.73 -4.44
CA PHE A 91 -14.71 14.96 -3.89
C PHE A 91 -14.00 13.65 -3.53
N ARG A 92 -14.75 12.69 -2.95
CA ARG A 92 -14.26 11.35 -2.57
C ARG A 92 -14.08 10.40 -3.77
N SER A 93 -14.63 10.77 -4.93
CA SER A 93 -14.74 9.94 -6.12
C SER A 93 -15.44 8.61 -5.83
N THR A 94 -16.77 8.63 -5.92
CA THR A 94 -17.60 7.41 -5.83
C THR A 94 -17.16 6.31 -6.78
N GLU A 95 -16.59 6.67 -7.93
CA GLU A 95 -16.01 5.76 -8.90
C GLU A 95 -14.52 6.04 -9.14
N PRO A 96 -13.63 5.03 -9.08
CA PRO A 96 -12.23 5.18 -9.47
C PRO A 96 -12.06 5.48 -10.97
N LEU A 97 -10.97 6.14 -11.36
CA LEU A 97 -10.67 6.36 -12.78
C LEU A 97 -10.45 5.03 -13.52
N ARG A 98 -11.08 4.91 -14.69
CA ARG A 98 -10.98 3.76 -15.58
C ARG A 98 -10.76 4.25 -17.01
N PHE A 99 -10.25 3.37 -17.86
CA PHE A 99 -10.27 3.66 -19.29
C PHE A 99 -11.69 3.52 -19.83
N ASP A 100 -12.15 4.53 -20.54
CA ASP A 100 -13.36 4.48 -21.36
C ASP A 100 -12.97 4.82 -22.81
N PHE A 101 -12.73 3.78 -23.61
CA PHE A 101 -12.37 3.94 -25.02
C PHE A 101 -13.61 4.04 -25.93
N ARG A 102 -14.81 3.97 -25.36
CA ARG A 102 -16.06 4.16 -26.09
C ARG A 102 -16.17 5.64 -26.50
N LYS A 103 -16.64 5.91 -27.72
CA LYS A 103 -16.92 7.29 -28.15
C LYS A 103 -17.92 7.94 -27.17
N PRO A 104 -17.76 9.22 -26.81
CA PRO A 104 -18.60 9.85 -25.80
C PRO A 104 -19.99 10.11 -26.39
N LEU A 105 -20.91 9.16 -26.19
CA LEU A 105 -22.32 9.49 -26.27
C LEU A 105 -22.71 9.94 -24.87
N PHE A 106 -22.95 11.24 -24.72
CA PHE A 106 -23.56 11.85 -23.54
C PHE A 106 -24.51 10.86 -22.85
N ARG A 107 -24.08 10.26 -21.72
CA ARG A 107 -24.90 9.29 -20.98
C ARG A 107 -25.08 9.76 -19.54
N TRP A 108 -26.10 10.57 -19.36
CA TRP A 108 -26.86 10.63 -18.12
C TRP A 108 -27.90 9.50 -18.15
N SER A 109 -27.55 8.30 -17.71
CA SER A 109 -28.55 7.30 -17.28
C SER A 109 -27.88 6.04 -16.74
N GLY A 110 -28.16 5.73 -15.47
CA GLY A 110 -28.35 4.43 -14.80
C GLY A 110 -27.84 3.09 -15.37
N VAL A 111 -26.83 3.03 -16.23
CA VAL A 111 -26.28 1.77 -16.73
C VAL A 111 -25.18 1.31 -15.78
N VAL A 112 -25.29 0.04 -15.36
CA VAL A 112 -24.27 -0.70 -14.61
C VAL A 112 -22.88 -0.42 -15.21
N PRO A 113 -21.88 -0.08 -14.39
CA PRO A 113 -20.56 0.29 -14.87
C PRO A 113 -19.98 -0.85 -15.71
N GLY A 114 -19.99 -0.65 -17.03
CA GLY A 114 -19.48 -1.62 -17.98
C GLY A 114 -17.99 -1.86 -17.76
N SER A 115 -17.55 -3.09 -18.05
CA SER A 115 -16.15 -3.48 -18.08
C SER A 115 -15.30 -2.45 -18.83
N VAL A 116 -14.06 -2.24 -18.36
CA VAL A 116 -13.04 -1.52 -19.14
C VAL A 116 -13.03 -2.08 -20.56
N ASP A 117 -13.09 -1.22 -21.56
CA ASP A 117 -12.98 -1.66 -22.95
C ASP A 117 -11.58 -2.24 -23.15
N THR A 118 -11.51 -3.57 -23.19
CA THR A 118 -10.27 -4.33 -23.32
C THR A 118 -9.77 -4.39 -24.76
N GLN A 119 -10.55 -3.95 -25.74
CA GLN A 119 -10.21 -4.13 -27.16
C GLN A 119 -9.08 -3.21 -27.62
N GLN A 120 -8.97 -2.01 -27.05
CA GLN A 120 -7.92 -1.07 -27.45
C GLN A 120 -6.60 -1.38 -26.72
N VAL A 121 -5.56 -1.69 -27.49
CA VAL A 121 -4.21 -1.98 -26.96
C VAL A 121 -3.48 -0.66 -26.63
N LEU A 122 -2.92 -0.56 -25.44
CA LEU A 122 -2.11 0.58 -25.04
C LEU A 122 -0.71 0.52 -25.66
N PRO A 123 -0.09 1.68 -25.98
CA PRO A 123 1.27 1.71 -26.48
C PRO A 123 2.25 1.18 -25.43
N LYS A 124 3.30 0.49 -25.90
CA LYS A 124 4.42 0.03 -25.07
C LYS A 124 5.31 1.22 -24.71
N VAL A 125 5.62 1.37 -23.43
CA VAL A 125 6.41 2.49 -22.91
C VAL A 125 7.58 1.95 -22.09
N ASN A 126 8.64 1.53 -22.77
CA ASN A 126 9.80 0.88 -22.15
C ASN A 126 10.71 1.85 -21.36
N ILE A 127 10.52 3.16 -21.52
CA ILE A 127 11.32 4.18 -20.83
C ILE A 127 10.94 4.32 -19.34
N VAL A 128 9.76 3.86 -18.94
CA VAL A 128 9.28 3.96 -17.55
C VAL A 128 9.86 2.81 -16.72
N GLU A 129 10.76 3.14 -15.80
CA GLU A 129 11.36 2.17 -14.86
C GLU A 129 10.68 2.19 -13.48
N ALA A 130 10.05 3.30 -13.14
CA ALA A 130 9.40 3.48 -11.85
C ALA A 130 8.03 4.14 -12.03
N LEU A 131 7.03 3.60 -11.34
CA LEU A 131 5.68 4.12 -11.29
C LEU A 131 5.36 4.48 -9.84
N VAL A 132 4.95 5.72 -9.62
CA VAL A 132 4.58 6.23 -8.30
C VAL A 132 3.18 6.81 -8.35
N ILE A 133 2.26 6.21 -7.61
CA ILE A 133 0.94 6.76 -7.31
C ILE A 133 1.01 7.31 -5.90
N ARG A 134 0.74 8.61 -5.76
CA ARG A 134 0.84 9.31 -4.47
C ARG A 134 -0.53 9.40 -3.81
N ARG A 135 -0.54 9.24 -2.49
CA ARG A 135 -1.71 9.47 -1.63
C ARG A 135 -1.94 10.96 -1.38
N GLN A 136 -2.04 11.74 -2.44
CA GLN A 136 -2.29 13.18 -2.37
C GLN A 136 -3.79 13.48 -2.42
N PHE A 137 -4.55 12.76 -3.25
CA PHE A 137 -5.98 13.00 -3.48
C PHE A 137 -6.79 11.73 -3.20
N TYR A 138 -8.04 11.89 -2.75
CA TYR A 138 -8.93 10.75 -2.43
C TYR A 138 -9.39 9.95 -3.66
N ARG A 139 -9.25 10.52 -4.87
CA ARG A 139 -9.65 9.87 -6.11
C ARG A 139 -8.66 8.76 -6.48
N ASN A 140 -9.17 7.54 -6.51
CA ASN A 140 -8.38 6.36 -6.85
C ASN A 140 -8.39 6.07 -8.36
N ILE A 141 -7.41 5.29 -8.82
CA ILE A 141 -7.35 4.67 -10.15
C ILE A 141 -7.76 3.20 -9.99
N SER A 142 -8.69 2.71 -10.81
CA SER A 142 -9.16 1.33 -10.69
C SER A 142 -8.04 0.31 -10.92
N SER A 143 -8.14 -0.85 -10.26
CA SER A 143 -7.24 -1.98 -10.44
C SER A 143 -7.20 -2.43 -11.90
N ASP A 144 -8.34 -2.44 -12.62
CA ASP A 144 -8.37 -2.79 -14.05
C ASP A 144 -7.52 -1.85 -14.92
N ALA A 145 -7.60 -0.54 -14.67
CA ALA A 145 -6.78 0.44 -15.38
C ALA A 145 -5.29 0.23 -15.09
N LEU A 146 -4.93 -0.04 -13.83
CA LEU A 146 -3.56 -0.39 -13.48
C LEU A 146 -3.09 -1.68 -14.13
N ILE A 147 -3.91 -2.73 -14.09
CA ILE A 147 -3.61 -4.04 -14.68
C ILE A 147 -3.30 -3.85 -16.16
N LYS A 148 -4.12 -3.08 -16.88
CA LYS A 148 -3.90 -2.78 -18.30
C LYS A 148 -2.59 -2.03 -18.53
N LEU A 149 -2.32 -0.98 -17.74
CA LEU A 149 -1.07 -0.23 -17.82
C LEU A 149 0.17 -1.10 -17.54
N LEU A 150 0.13 -1.93 -16.50
CA LEU A 150 1.24 -2.81 -16.11
C LEU A 150 1.50 -3.91 -17.14
N ARG A 151 0.44 -4.46 -17.73
CA ARG A 151 0.55 -5.54 -18.73
C ARG A 151 0.93 -5.06 -20.12
N GLU A 152 0.49 -3.87 -20.53
CA GLU A 152 0.63 -3.42 -21.92
C GLU A 152 1.66 -2.31 -22.08
N SER A 153 1.74 -1.36 -21.13
CA SER A 153 2.59 -0.18 -21.27
C SER A 153 3.91 -0.28 -20.49
N PHE A 154 3.87 -0.65 -19.21
CA PHE A 154 5.01 -0.52 -18.29
C PHE A 154 5.83 -1.82 -18.16
N LEU A 155 6.31 -2.34 -19.29
CA LEU A 155 6.97 -3.65 -19.37
C LEU A 155 8.37 -3.69 -18.73
N SER A 156 9.01 -2.52 -18.57
CA SER A 156 10.36 -2.38 -18.01
C SER A 156 10.36 -1.87 -16.56
N LEU A 157 9.21 -1.99 -15.87
CA LEU A 157 9.05 -1.49 -14.52
C LEU A 157 9.89 -2.29 -13.51
N GLU A 158 10.76 -1.59 -12.78
CA GLU A 158 11.57 -2.12 -11.69
C GLU A 158 11.05 -1.66 -10.32
N THR A 159 10.34 -0.53 -10.26
CA THR A 159 9.77 0.03 -9.03
C THR A 159 8.30 0.35 -9.19
N PHE A 160 7.48 -0.12 -8.25
CA PHE A 160 6.09 0.28 -8.16
C PHE A 160 5.77 0.71 -6.73
N ARG A 161 5.35 1.97 -6.60
CA ARG A 161 4.86 2.55 -5.35
C ARG A 161 3.42 2.99 -5.54
N ASP A 162 2.50 2.34 -4.85
CA ASP A 162 1.08 2.63 -4.90
C ASP A 162 0.59 3.08 -3.51
N GLU A 163 0.38 4.37 -3.34
CA GLU A 163 -0.15 4.91 -2.09
C GLU A 163 -1.52 5.54 -2.34
N ARG A 164 -2.53 5.03 -1.63
CA ARG A 164 -3.94 5.38 -1.84
C ARG A 164 -4.67 5.64 -0.54
N TRP A 165 -5.81 6.29 -0.67
CA TRP A 165 -6.82 6.30 0.38
C TRP A 165 -7.70 5.06 0.26
N LEU A 166 -8.04 4.47 1.40
CA LEU A 166 -8.99 3.39 1.49
C LEU A 166 -10.35 3.90 1.01
N GLY A 167 -10.99 3.12 0.13
CA GLY A 167 -12.27 3.49 -0.48
C GLY A 167 -13.31 3.86 0.57
N SER A 168 -14.01 4.98 0.35
CA SER A 168 -15.10 5.46 1.21
C SER A 168 -16.40 4.67 1.01
N ASN A 169 -16.47 3.81 -0.01
CA ASN A 169 -17.62 2.96 -0.29
C ASN A 169 -17.18 1.57 -0.82
N TYR A 170 -18.11 0.62 -0.80
CA TYR A 170 -17.84 -0.77 -1.19
C TYR A 170 -17.44 -0.89 -2.66
N PHE A 171 -17.98 -0.05 -3.52
CA PHE A 171 -17.70 -0.07 -4.95
C PHE A 171 -16.23 0.28 -5.23
N ASN A 172 -15.73 1.37 -4.65
CA ASN A 172 -14.33 1.78 -4.71
C ASN A 172 -13.42 0.71 -4.10
N LYS A 173 -13.81 0.11 -2.96
CA LYS A 173 -13.05 -0.98 -2.31
C LYS A 173 -12.85 -2.18 -3.24
N ILE A 174 -13.90 -2.64 -3.91
CA ILE A 174 -13.84 -3.78 -4.84
C ILE A 174 -12.96 -3.42 -6.05
N LEU A 175 -13.18 -2.25 -6.62
CA LEU A 175 -12.51 -1.82 -7.85
C LEU A 175 -11.05 -1.40 -7.67
N CYS A 176 -10.62 -1.09 -6.45
CA CYS A 176 -9.26 -0.67 -6.13
C CYS A 176 -8.53 -1.68 -5.25
N SER A 177 -8.99 -2.93 -5.22
CA SER A 177 -8.32 -3.95 -4.40
C SER A 177 -6.90 -4.18 -4.91
N PRO A 178 -5.88 -4.11 -4.03
CA PRO A 178 -4.48 -4.27 -4.43
C PRO A 178 -4.19 -5.71 -4.87
N GLU A 179 -4.94 -6.70 -4.36
CA GLU A 179 -4.79 -8.11 -4.73
C GLU A 179 -4.99 -8.36 -6.23
N ASN A 180 -5.90 -7.62 -6.87
CA ASN A 180 -6.17 -7.71 -8.30
C ASN A 180 -4.98 -7.23 -9.15
N VAL A 181 -4.16 -6.32 -8.61
CA VAL A 181 -3.01 -5.73 -9.33
C VAL A 181 -1.78 -6.63 -9.25
N ILE A 182 -1.66 -7.43 -8.19
CA ILE A 182 -0.47 -8.22 -7.88
C ILE A 182 -0.14 -9.23 -9.00
N ASP A 183 -1.17 -9.89 -9.54
CA ASP A 183 -1.00 -10.86 -10.63
C ASP A 183 -0.69 -10.21 -11.99
N ALA A 184 -0.76 -8.88 -12.10
CA ALA A 184 -0.40 -8.12 -13.28
C ALA A 184 0.99 -7.49 -13.19
N LEU A 185 1.68 -7.62 -12.05
CA LEU A 185 3.00 -7.03 -11.87
C LEU A 185 4.05 -7.72 -12.76
N PRO A 186 4.97 -6.96 -13.36
CA PRO A 186 6.02 -7.53 -14.19
C PRO A 186 7.03 -8.34 -13.34
N PRO A 187 7.53 -9.48 -13.82
CA PRO A 187 8.44 -10.34 -13.06
C PRO A 187 9.80 -9.69 -12.78
N LYS A 188 10.20 -8.67 -13.56
CA LYS A 188 11.43 -7.89 -13.36
C LYS A 188 11.34 -6.88 -12.21
N LEU A 189 10.15 -6.72 -11.60
CA LEU A 189 9.94 -5.77 -10.51
C LEU A 189 10.87 -6.08 -9.33
N GLN A 190 11.64 -5.09 -8.90
CA GLN A 190 12.59 -5.21 -7.80
C GLN A 190 12.08 -4.61 -6.50
N ARG A 191 11.23 -3.58 -6.60
CA ARG A 191 10.69 -2.85 -5.44
C ARG A 191 9.19 -2.68 -5.56
N LEU A 192 8.45 -3.20 -4.59
CA LEU A 192 7.00 -3.02 -4.47
C LEU A 192 6.68 -2.38 -3.13
N HIS A 193 5.93 -1.27 -3.19
CA HIS A 193 5.40 -0.59 -2.03
C HIS A 193 3.90 -0.32 -2.25
N ILE A 194 3.02 -0.96 -1.49
CA ILE A 194 1.58 -0.68 -1.53
C ILE A 194 1.15 -0.18 -0.16
N TYR A 195 0.52 0.99 -0.11
CA TYR A 195 0.03 1.57 1.13
C TYR A 195 -1.38 2.13 0.97
N GLN A 196 -2.31 1.71 1.84
CA GLN A 196 -3.65 2.29 1.91
C GLN A 196 -3.90 2.95 3.27
N ASP A 197 -4.08 4.26 3.31
CA ASP A 197 -4.47 4.93 4.56
C ASP A 197 -5.99 5.06 4.69
N ALA A 198 -6.47 4.99 5.92
CA ALA A 198 -7.87 5.17 6.25
C ALA A 198 -8.01 6.55 6.86
N ASP A 199 -8.95 7.32 6.34
CA ASP A 199 -9.41 8.52 7.01
C ASP A 199 -10.41 8.11 8.09
N SER A 200 -10.18 8.53 9.34
CA SER A 200 -10.97 8.09 10.50
C SER A 200 -12.45 8.39 10.37
N ASP A 201 -12.78 9.40 9.57
CA ASP A 201 -14.13 9.95 9.50
C ASP A 201 -14.90 9.34 8.32
N PHE A 202 -14.22 8.73 7.34
CA PHE A 202 -14.80 8.43 6.02
C PHE A 202 -14.45 7.06 5.43
N SER A 203 -13.42 6.38 5.93
CA SER A 203 -13.01 5.11 5.35
C SER A 203 -13.84 3.95 5.88
N LEU A 204 -14.13 2.99 4.99
CA LEU A 204 -14.72 1.73 5.41
C LEU A 204 -13.81 0.99 6.41
N PRO A 205 -14.37 0.11 7.26
CA PRO A 205 -13.58 -0.75 8.10
C PRO A 205 -12.55 -1.54 7.28
N ARG A 206 -11.31 -1.54 7.78
CA ARG A 206 -10.22 -2.32 7.21
C ARG A 206 -10.55 -3.81 7.30
N VAL A 207 -10.36 -4.51 6.19
CA VAL A 207 -10.51 -5.97 6.13
C VAL A 207 -9.20 -6.54 5.61
N HIS A 208 -8.63 -7.43 6.38
CA HIS A 208 -7.38 -8.11 6.07
C HIS A 208 -7.61 -9.28 5.12
N SER A 209 -6.96 -9.28 3.96
CA SER A 209 -7.07 -10.36 2.96
C SER A 209 -5.92 -11.37 3.13
N ILE A 210 -6.26 -12.61 3.49
CA ILE A 210 -5.31 -13.73 3.50
C ILE A 210 -4.96 -14.14 2.07
N ALA A 211 -5.93 -14.09 1.14
CA ALA A 211 -5.74 -14.44 -0.26
C ALA A 211 -4.74 -13.50 -0.95
N GLY A 212 -4.83 -12.20 -0.67
CA GLY A 212 -3.85 -11.20 -1.14
C GLY A 212 -2.43 -11.52 -0.67
N ALA A 213 -2.27 -11.94 0.59
CA ALA A 213 -0.96 -12.30 1.15
C ALA A 213 -0.36 -13.55 0.50
N GLN A 214 -1.19 -14.53 0.12
CA GLN A 214 -0.76 -15.73 -0.61
C GLN A 214 -0.31 -15.40 -2.03
N SER A 215 -1.10 -14.61 -2.77
CA SER A 215 -0.77 -14.15 -4.12
C SER A 215 0.53 -13.34 -4.12
N MET A 216 0.71 -12.49 -3.10
CA MET A 216 1.96 -11.76 -2.89
C MET A 216 3.15 -12.66 -2.63
N ARG A 217 2.99 -13.67 -1.77
CA ARG A 217 4.05 -14.65 -1.54
C ARG A 217 4.44 -15.33 -2.84
N LYS A 218 3.45 -15.82 -3.61
CA LYS A 218 3.67 -16.46 -4.91
C LYS A 218 4.43 -15.52 -5.86
N PHE A 219 3.98 -14.28 -6.01
CA PHE A 219 4.68 -13.30 -6.85
C PHE A 219 6.12 -13.06 -6.39
N ALA A 220 6.37 -12.87 -5.09
CA ALA A 220 7.71 -12.63 -4.55
C ALA A 220 8.68 -13.80 -4.77
N THR A 221 8.18 -15.03 -4.93
CA THR A 221 9.01 -16.21 -5.23
C THR A 221 9.36 -16.36 -6.71
N LEU A 222 8.51 -15.81 -7.59
CA LEU A 222 8.64 -15.95 -9.04
C LEU A 222 9.29 -14.71 -9.71
N SER A 223 9.55 -13.66 -8.95
CA SER A 223 10.05 -12.37 -9.45
C SER A 223 11.44 -12.03 -8.95
N GLU A 224 12.00 -10.93 -9.46
CA GLU A 224 13.27 -10.33 -9.00
C GLU A 224 13.08 -9.43 -7.77
N LEU A 225 12.01 -9.62 -7.00
CA LEU A 225 11.64 -8.72 -5.92
C LEU A 225 12.68 -8.76 -4.79
N LYS A 226 13.28 -7.59 -4.53
CA LYS A 226 14.26 -7.34 -3.47
C LYS A 226 13.61 -6.62 -2.29
N GLU A 227 12.57 -5.83 -2.54
CA GLU A 227 11.91 -5.03 -1.51
C GLU A 227 10.40 -5.16 -1.64
N LEU A 228 9.77 -5.54 -0.53
CA LEU A 228 8.33 -5.69 -0.42
C LEU A 228 7.85 -4.95 0.82
N SER A 229 7.01 -3.94 0.61
CA SER A 229 6.26 -3.27 1.66
C SER A 229 4.79 -3.25 1.30
N ILE A 230 3.93 -3.87 2.11
CA ILE A 230 2.49 -3.75 1.92
C ILE A 230 1.82 -3.49 3.26
N ALA A 231 1.04 -2.42 3.31
CA ALA A 231 0.20 -2.16 4.46
C ALA A 231 -1.07 -1.38 4.11
N PRO A 232 -2.13 -1.50 4.91
CA PRO A 232 -2.33 -2.50 5.95
C PRO A 232 -3.27 -3.64 5.51
N ASP A 233 -3.75 -3.68 4.26
CA ASP A 233 -4.84 -4.60 3.88
C ASP A 233 -4.39 -6.04 3.59
N THR A 234 -3.08 -6.27 3.50
CA THR A 234 -2.50 -7.60 3.33
C THR A 234 -2.01 -8.11 4.68
N ASP A 235 -2.62 -9.20 5.18
CA ASP A 235 -2.21 -9.78 6.46
C ASP A 235 -0.85 -10.48 6.33
N GLY A 236 0.16 -9.96 7.01
CA GLY A 236 1.47 -10.58 7.11
C GLY A 236 1.41 -12.02 7.63
N TRP A 237 0.40 -12.40 8.41
CA TRP A 237 0.18 -13.79 8.79
C TRP A 237 -0.01 -14.71 7.58
N GLY A 238 -0.79 -14.27 6.59
CA GLY A 238 -1.03 -15.02 5.35
C GLY A 238 0.25 -15.22 4.54
N PHE A 239 1.19 -14.27 4.60
CA PHE A 239 2.51 -14.40 3.98
C PHE A 239 3.37 -15.45 4.70
N LEU A 240 3.26 -15.58 6.02
CA LEU A 240 4.07 -16.48 6.85
C LEU A 240 3.60 -17.94 6.89
N LEU A 241 2.48 -18.29 6.26
CA LEU A 241 1.85 -19.62 6.37
C LEU A 241 2.80 -20.80 6.11
N ASP A 242 3.67 -20.70 5.10
CA ASP A 242 4.60 -21.79 4.73
C ASP A 242 5.75 -21.95 5.74
N PHE A 243 5.94 -20.99 6.65
CA PHE A 243 6.96 -21.02 7.69
C PHE A 243 6.41 -21.46 9.04
N LEU A 244 5.12 -21.79 9.12
CA LEU A 244 4.52 -22.25 10.37
C LEU A 244 5.13 -23.58 10.82
N PRO A 245 5.48 -23.73 12.11
CA PRO A 245 6.08 -24.98 12.64
C PRO A 245 5.23 -26.24 12.43
N ILE A 246 3.91 -26.06 12.22
CA ILE A 246 2.94 -27.14 12.02
C ILE A 246 3.03 -27.69 10.59
N VAL A 247 3.46 -26.87 9.63
CA VAL A 247 3.64 -27.25 8.24
C VAL A 247 5.02 -27.91 8.11
N ARG A 248 5.10 -29.21 8.40
CA ARG A 248 6.32 -30.01 8.16
C ARG A 248 6.52 -30.18 6.66
N ARG A 249 7.18 -29.21 6.02
CA ARG A 249 7.68 -29.34 4.65
C ARG A 249 9.17 -29.69 4.68
N PRO A 250 9.64 -30.63 3.84
CA PRO A 250 11.06 -30.84 3.63
C PRO A 250 11.74 -29.52 3.26
N LEU A 251 12.94 -29.26 3.79
CA LEU A 251 13.67 -28.00 3.56
C LEU A 251 13.79 -27.68 2.06
N ASP A 252 13.93 -28.70 1.22
CA ASP A 252 14.14 -28.59 -0.23
C ASP A 252 12.89 -28.13 -1.01
N THR A 253 11.71 -28.09 -0.37
CA THR A 253 10.45 -27.68 -1.00
C THR A 253 10.04 -26.24 -0.67
N LEU A 254 10.87 -25.53 0.09
CA LEU A 254 10.54 -24.19 0.53
C LEU A 254 10.84 -23.14 -0.54
N PRO A 255 10.00 -22.09 -0.63
CA PRO A 255 10.17 -21.05 -1.62
C PRO A 255 11.48 -20.27 -1.38
N VAL A 256 12.27 -20.11 -2.45
CA VAL A 256 13.50 -19.31 -2.43
C VAL A 256 13.16 -17.85 -2.73
N PHE A 257 13.33 -16.97 -1.75
CA PHE A 257 13.08 -15.54 -1.91
C PHE A 257 14.36 -14.77 -2.26
N LYS A 258 14.24 -13.77 -3.14
CA LYS A 258 15.30 -12.79 -3.43
C LYS A 258 15.20 -11.52 -2.58
N LEU A 259 14.24 -11.49 -1.66
CA LEU A 259 13.93 -10.36 -0.79
C LEU A 259 15.10 -10.02 0.15
N ARG A 260 15.42 -8.72 0.20
CA ARG A 260 16.33 -8.08 1.15
C ARG A 260 15.55 -7.29 2.21
N ARG A 261 14.44 -6.65 1.82
CA ARG A 261 13.59 -5.88 2.72
C ARG A 261 12.14 -6.37 2.66
N LEU A 262 11.57 -6.64 3.82
CA LEU A 262 10.17 -7.04 3.97
C LEU A 262 9.51 -6.20 5.06
N ALA A 263 8.39 -5.55 4.75
CA ALA A 263 7.58 -4.82 5.72
C ALA A 263 6.10 -5.15 5.51
N LEU A 264 5.42 -5.68 6.53
CA LEU A 264 4.02 -6.08 6.43
C LEU A 264 3.25 -5.66 7.68
N ASP A 265 2.03 -5.16 7.49
CA ASP A 265 1.05 -5.11 8.59
C ASP A 265 0.62 -6.55 8.93
N CYS A 266 0.47 -6.88 10.21
CA CYS A 266 0.12 -8.22 10.64
C CYS A 266 -0.96 -8.18 11.72
N ALA A 267 -2.15 -8.68 11.38
CA ALA A 267 -3.34 -8.53 12.22
C ALA A 267 -3.22 -9.25 13.57
N THR A 268 -2.41 -10.31 13.62
CA THR A 268 -2.16 -11.11 14.82
C THR A 268 -1.22 -10.44 15.81
N LEU A 269 -0.51 -9.36 15.43
CA LEU A 269 0.38 -8.60 16.32
C LEU A 269 -0.39 -7.59 17.19
N ARG A 270 -1.47 -8.03 17.82
CA ARG A 270 -2.25 -7.26 18.78
C ARG A 270 -2.13 -7.85 20.19
N GLU A 271 -2.52 -7.04 21.18
CA GLU A 271 -2.61 -7.48 22.56
C GLU A 271 -3.60 -8.65 22.66
N PRO A 272 -3.18 -9.83 23.13
CA PRO A 272 -4.06 -10.99 23.22
C PRO A 272 -4.98 -10.88 24.44
N GLU A 273 -6.28 -11.00 24.22
CA GLU A 273 -7.30 -10.97 25.28
C GLU A 273 -7.61 -12.36 25.82
N VAL A 274 -7.41 -13.40 24.99
CA VAL A 274 -7.69 -14.80 25.34
C VAL A 274 -6.50 -15.71 25.02
N SER A 275 -6.46 -16.88 25.67
CA SER A 275 -5.37 -17.87 25.52
C SER A 275 -5.12 -18.31 24.07
N PHE A 276 -6.18 -18.43 23.27
CA PHE A 276 -6.05 -18.79 21.86
C PHE A 276 -5.32 -17.71 21.05
N GLU A 277 -5.58 -16.43 21.30
CA GLU A 277 -4.89 -15.33 20.63
C GLU A 277 -3.41 -15.27 21.00
N ARG A 278 -3.08 -15.54 22.27
CA ARG A 278 -1.69 -15.68 22.71
C ARG A 278 -0.96 -16.79 21.95
N LEU A 279 -1.62 -17.93 21.74
CA LEU A 279 -1.08 -19.03 20.94
C LEU A 279 -0.84 -18.62 19.48
N VAL A 280 -1.79 -17.92 18.86
CA VAL A 280 -1.67 -17.42 17.48
C VAL A 280 -0.52 -16.41 17.36
N LEU A 281 -0.39 -15.49 18.32
CA LEU A 281 0.71 -14.54 18.40
C LEU A 281 2.07 -15.26 18.47
N VAL A 282 2.24 -16.19 19.42
CA VAL A 282 3.50 -16.95 19.57
C VAL A 282 3.83 -17.73 18.30
N ARG A 283 2.82 -18.34 17.65
CA ARG A 283 3.00 -19.02 16.36
C ARG A 283 3.43 -18.06 15.26
N THR A 284 2.88 -16.84 15.23
CA THR A 284 3.27 -15.79 14.28
C THR A 284 4.73 -15.41 14.45
N LEU A 285 5.16 -15.14 15.68
CA LEU A 285 6.54 -14.75 15.97
C LEU A 285 7.53 -15.87 15.63
N ARG A 286 7.18 -17.13 15.91
CA ARG A 286 7.98 -18.30 15.50
C ARG A 286 8.04 -18.45 13.99
N ALA A 287 6.93 -18.26 13.28
CA ALA A 287 6.91 -18.30 11.82
C ALA A 287 7.75 -17.17 11.20
N ALA A 288 7.71 -15.96 11.78
CA ALA A 288 8.52 -14.83 11.35
C ALA A 288 10.03 -15.10 11.56
N ALA A 289 10.42 -15.63 12.71
CA ALA A 289 11.80 -16.04 12.97
C ALA A 289 12.27 -17.14 12.01
N ALA A 290 11.41 -18.14 11.76
CA ALA A 290 11.69 -19.22 10.82
C ALA A 290 11.77 -18.72 9.36
N ALA A 291 10.94 -17.74 8.98
CA ALA A 291 11.03 -17.07 7.70
C ALA A 291 12.37 -16.33 7.55
N ALA A 292 12.77 -15.56 8.57
CA ALA A 292 14.03 -14.85 8.57
C ALA A 292 15.25 -15.78 8.45
N SER A 293 15.25 -16.92 9.15
CA SER A 293 16.34 -17.90 9.05
C SER A 293 16.42 -18.60 7.68
N ARG A 294 15.33 -18.58 6.91
CA ARG A 294 15.20 -19.30 5.62
C ARG A 294 15.24 -18.37 4.40
N MET A 295 15.32 -17.06 4.60
CA MET A 295 15.48 -16.07 3.53
C MET A 295 16.94 -15.60 3.49
N PRO A 296 17.79 -16.20 2.65
CA PRO A 296 19.25 -16.02 2.74
C PRO A 296 19.73 -14.61 2.43
N ARG A 297 18.93 -13.81 1.70
CA ARG A 297 19.27 -12.44 1.31
C ARG A 297 18.59 -11.39 2.20
N LEU A 298 17.79 -11.80 3.18
CA LEU A 298 16.99 -10.90 3.99
C LEU A 298 17.88 -10.08 4.92
N GLU A 299 17.82 -8.77 4.77
CA GLU A 299 18.54 -7.79 5.60
C GLU A 299 17.64 -7.21 6.68
N THR A 300 16.36 -7.01 6.39
CA THR A 300 15.38 -6.47 7.33
C THR A 300 14.01 -7.06 7.07
N MET A 301 13.36 -7.53 8.13
CA MET A 301 11.94 -7.87 8.14
C MET A 301 11.27 -7.12 9.27
N GLU A 302 10.21 -6.39 8.95
CA GLU A 302 9.38 -5.65 9.89
C GLU A 302 7.93 -6.16 9.77
N LEU A 303 7.44 -6.75 10.84
CA LEU A 303 6.03 -7.05 11.00
C LEU A 303 5.50 -6.10 12.06
N TRP A 304 4.47 -5.36 11.73
CA TRP A 304 3.96 -4.36 12.63
C TRP A 304 2.44 -4.37 12.65
N ARG A 305 1.90 -3.75 13.69
CA ARG A 305 0.47 -3.46 13.80
C ARG A 305 0.34 -2.17 14.57
N ALA A 306 -0.42 -1.24 14.03
CA ALA A 306 -0.74 0.00 14.71
C ALA A 306 -2.26 0.21 14.74
N THR A 307 -2.76 0.56 15.91
CA THR A 307 -4.12 1.03 16.17
C THR A 307 -4.02 2.38 16.87
N PRO A 308 -5.12 3.15 16.99
CA PRO A 308 -5.10 4.42 17.73
C PRO A 308 -4.59 4.29 19.17
N SER A 309 -4.70 3.12 19.80
CA SER A 309 -4.36 2.91 21.21
C SER A 309 -3.23 1.92 21.46
N SER A 310 -2.72 1.24 20.44
CA SER A 310 -1.68 0.22 20.58
C SER A 310 -0.83 0.09 19.32
N ALA A 311 0.43 -0.25 19.50
CA ALA A 311 1.41 -0.45 18.47
C ALA A 311 2.34 -1.60 18.85
N THR A 312 2.66 -2.42 17.86
CA THR A 312 3.53 -3.58 17.97
C THR A 312 4.48 -3.59 16.80
N LEU A 313 5.74 -3.95 17.06
CA LEU A 313 6.77 -4.15 16.06
C LEU A 313 7.59 -5.39 16.40
N PHE A 314 7.57 -6.36 15.50
CA PHE A 314 8.61 -7.37 15.37
C PHE A 314 9.55 -6.95 14.27
N ARG A 315 10.85 -6.87 14.57
CA ARG A 315 11.87 -6.56 13.58
C ARG A 315 13.01 -7.57 13.65
N TYR A 316 13.27 -8.23 12.53
CA TYR A 316 14.53 -8.88 12.27
C TYR A 316 15.42 -7.91 11.47
N SER A 317 16.70 -7.85 11.82
CA SER A 317 17.71 -7.14 11.04
C SER A 317 19.03 -7.89 11.10
N THR A 318 19.75 -7.95 9.99
CA THR A 318 21.14 -8.42 9.96
C THR A 318 22.05 -7.30 9.48
N LYS A 319 23.13 -7.03 10.23
CA LYS A 319 24.17 -6.07 9.86
C LYS A 319 25.51 -6.68 10.22
N ASN A 320 26.46 -6.67 9.28
CA ASN A 320 27.81 -7.22 9.51
C ASN A 320 27.79 -8.67 10.05
N LEU A 321 26.90 -9.52 9.52
CA LEU A 321 26.68 -10.90 9.96
C LEU A 321 26.07 -11.07 11.37
N GLU A 322 25.77 -9.98 12.07
CA GLU A 322 25.03 -10.02 13.33
C GLU A 322 23.53 -9.94 13.08
N SER A 323 22.82 -11.03 13.38
CA SER A 323 21.37 -11.08 13.36
C SER A 323 20.79 -10.61 14.69
N LYS A 324 19.85 -9.66 14.62
CA LYS A 324 19.14 -9.11 15.78
C LYS A 324 17.64 -9.20 15.56
N ILE A 325 16.92 -9.67 16.58
CA ILE A 325 15.47 -9.55 16.67
C ILE A 325 15.15 -8.46 17.70
N THR A 326 14.21 -7.59 17.37
CA THR A 326 13.68 -6.55 18.24
C THR A 326 12.17 -6.72 18.33
N TRP A 327 11.65 -6.76 19.55
CA TRP A 327 10.22 -6.77 19.83
C TRP A 327 9.87 -5.52 20.63
N ARG A 328 8.93 -4.71 20.14
CA ARG A 328 8.46 -3.49 20.80
C ARG A 328 6.95 -3.49 20.85
N ILE A 329 6.41 -3.15 22.02
CA ILE A 329 4.97 -3.04 22.28
C ILE A 329 4.72 -1.83 23.19
N ASN A 330 3.55 -1.22 23.08
CA ASN A 330 3.05 -0.21 24.02
C ASN A 330 1.70 -0.60 24.65
N TRP A 331 1.42 -1.91 24.66
CA TRP A 331 0.18 -2.51 25.15
C TRP A 331 -0.11 -2.09 26.59
N LYS A 332 -1.40 -1.94 26.93
CA LYS A 332 -1.80 -1.39 28.24
C LYS A 332 -1.32 -2.30 29.38
N HIS A 333 -1.37 -3.62 29.21
CA HIS A 333 -0.91 -4.58 30.22
C HIS A 333 0.62 -4.78 30.24
N ALA A 334 1.35 -4.25 29.24
CA ALA A 334 2.82 -4.34 29.16
C ALA A 334 3.55 -3.15 29.80
N ARG A 335 2.84 -2.18 30.39
CA ARG A 335 3.42 -1.03 31.11
C ARG A 335 4.11 -1.38 32.44
N GLY A 336 4.30 -2.66 32.74
CA GLY A 336 5.23 -3.15 33.75
C GLY A 336 6.43 -3.86 33.09
N ASP A 337 7.50 -3.10 32.81
CA ASP A 337 8.90 -3.55 32.70
C ASP A 337 9.24 -4.88 32.00
N GLN A 338 8.68 -5.19 30.82
CA GLN A 338 9.19 -6.31 30.01
C GLN A 338 9.41 -5.95 28.54
N LEU A 339 10.48 -5.19 28.27
CA LEU A 339 11.13 -5.16 26.96
C LEU A 339 11.92 -6.46 26.77
N TRP A 340 11.31 -7.47 26.14
CA TRP A 340 12.03 -8.67 25.74
C TRP A 340 13.09 -8.35 24.68
N GLN A 341 14.38 -8.43 25.04
CA GLN A 341 15.53 -8.36 24.14
C GLN A 341 16.20 -9.74 24.04
N GLY A 342 15.53 -10.70 23.39
CA GLY A 342 16.10 -12.04 23.19
C GLY A 342 17.17 -12.07 22.09
N LYS A 343 18.34 -12.66 22.35
CA LYS A 343 19.30 -13.10 21.32
C LYS A 343 18.95 -14.53 20.90
N LEU A 344 19.02 -14.83 19.60
CA LEU A 344 18.90 -16.19 19.07
C LEU A 344 20.07 -17.04 19.62
N ARG A 345 19.76 -18.15 20.29
CA ARG A 345 20.75 -19.21 20.55
C ARG A 345 21.06 -19.90 19.22
N LYS A 346 22.35 -20.11 18.96
CA LYS A 346 22.81 -21.05 17.95
C LYS A 346 22.66 -22.44 18.58
N ASP A 347 21.71 -23.21 18.08
CA ASP A 347 21.68 -24.66 18.29
C ASP A 347 22.22 -25.31 17.01
#